data_AF-A0A3B9JBF4-F1
#
_entry.id   AF-A0A3B9JBF4-F1
#
_cell.length_a   1.000
_cell.length_b   1.000
_cell.length_c   1.000
_cell.angle_alpha   90.00
_cell.angle_beta   90.00
_cell.angle_gamma   90.00
#
_symmetry.space_group_name_H-M   'P 1'
#
loop_
_entity.id
_entity.type
_entity.pdbx_description
1 polymer ?
#
loop_
_entity_poly.entity_id
_entity_poly.type
_entity_poly.pdbx_seq_one_letter_code
_entity_poly.pdbx_strand_id
1 'polypeptide(L)' 'MDTQELKNAISGVLVIDKPIGMTSHDVVQAVRNGTGIRRAGHTGTLDPRASGVLVV' A
#
# COMPACT_ATOMS: atom_id res chain seq x y z
N MET A 1 13.66 1.73 -22.00
CA MET A 1 12.51 1.95 -21.12
C MET A 1 13.03 2.46 -19.81
N ASP A 2 12.47 3.56 -19.32
CA ASP A 2 12.83 4.12 -18.02
C ASP A 2 12.55 3.06 -16.94
N THR A 3 13.42 2.95 -15.93
CA THR A 3 13.22 2.05 -14.79
C THR A 3 11.88 2.36 -14.09
N GLN A 4 11.45 3.62 -14.14
CA GLN A 4 10.16 4.03 -13.61
C GLN A 4 8.97 3.52 -14.44
N GLU A 5 9.09 3.45 -15.76
CA GLU A 5 8.04 2.88 -16.62
C GLU A 5 7.86 1.39 -16.34
N LEU A 6 8.96 0.65 -16.19
CA LEU A 6 8.94 -0.76 -15.80
C LEU A 6 8.21 -0.97 -14.46
N LYS A 7 8.50 -0.15 -13.45
CA LYS A 7 7.82 -0.22 -12.14
C LYS A 7 6.32 0.07 -12.22
N ASN A 8 5.91 0.97 -13.11
CA ASN A 8 4.49 1.31 -13.28
C ASN A 8 3.73 0.31 -14.17
N ALA A 9 4.43 -0.53 -14.94
CA ALA A 9 3.83 -1.59 -15.74
C ALA A 9 3.46 -2.84 -14.90
N ILE A 10 4.01 -2.96 -13.69
CA ILE A 10 3.73 -4.06 -12.77
C ILE A 10 2.39 -3.80 -12.08
N SER A 11 1.48 -4.78 -12.18
CA SER A 11 0.22 -4.82 -11.43
C SER A 11 0.27 -5.98 -10.44
N GLY A 12 -0.18 -5.75 -9.21
CA GLY A 12 -0.15 -6.75 -8.15
C GLY A 12 -1.01 -6.33 -6.96
N VAL A 13 -1.09 -7.21 -5.97
CA VAL A 13 -1.83 -6.99 -4.72
C VAL A 13 -0.93 -7.37 -3.55
N LEU A 14 -0.92 -6.53 -2.51
CA LEU A 14 -0.28 -6.80 -1.24
C LEU A 14 -1.34 -7.01 -0.17
N VAL A 15 -1.32 -8.18 0.45
CA VAL A 15 -2.16 -8.49 1.61
C VAL A 15 -1.35 -8.16 2.86
N ILE A 16 -1.72 -7.08 3.54
CA ILE A 16 -0.98 -6.53 4.67
C ILE A 16 -1.80 -6.74 5.94
N ASP A 17 -1.18 -7.25 7.00
CA ASP A 17 -1.75 -7.17 8.33
C ASP A 17 -1.49 -5.77 8.90
N LYS A 18 -2.49 -4.89 8.84
CA LYS A 18 -2.38 -3.50 9.27
C LYS A 18 -2.28 -3.44 10.80
N PRO A 19 -1.24 -2.80 11.37
CA PRO A 19 -1.16 -2.62 12.82
C PRO A 19 -2.15 -1.56 13.32
N ILE A 20 -2.45 -1.62 14.62
CA ILE A 20 -3.14 -0.53 15.33
C ILE A 20 -2.20 0.70 15.38
N GLY A 21 -2.79 1.89 15.30
CA GLY A 21 -2.09 3.18 15.37
C GLY A 21 -1.79 3.80 14.00
N MET A 22 -1.87 3.03 12.92
CA MET A 22 -1.72 3.54 11.54
C MET A 22 -3.08 3.71 10.87
N THR A 23 -3.27 4.79 10.11
CA THR A 23 -4.37 4.87 9.14
C THR A 23 -4.12 3.88 8.00
N SER A 24 -5.16 3.51 7.26
CA SER A 24 -4.99 2.73 6.02
C SER A 24 -4.14 3.46 4.97
N HIS A 25 -4.16 4.80 4.98
CA HIS A 25 -3.36 5.62 4.09
C HIS A 25 -1.86 5.61 4.46
N ASP A 26 -1.52 5.56 5.76
CA ASP A 26 -0.13 5.46 6.21
C ASP A 26 0.52 4.16 5.73
N VAL A 27 -0.24 3.06 5.69
CA VAL A 27 0.24 1.79 5.12
C VAL A 27 0.54 1.95 3.63
N VAL A 28 -0.35 2.58 2.86
CA VAL A 28 -0.12 2.84 1.44
C VAL A 28 1.12 3.72 1.24
N GLN A 29 1.34 4.73 2.07
CA GLN A 29 2.55 5.55 2.01
C GLN A 29 3.80 4.72 2.31
N ALA A 30 3.77 3.84 3.30
CA ALA A 30 4.89 2.93 3.60
C ALA A 30 5.21 2.02 2.41
N VAL A 31 4.19 1.47 1.74
CA VAL A 31 4.36 0.65 0.53
C VAL A 31 4.98 1.47 -0.61
N ARG A 32 4.48 2.68 -0.87
CA ARG A 32 5.02 3.55 -1.93
C ARG A 32 6.48 3.92 -1.66
N ASN A 33 6.81 4.24 -0.41
CA ASN A 33 8.18 4.60 0.00
C ASN A 33 9.14 3.41 -0.09
N GLY A 34 8.70 2.22 0.32
CA GLY A 34 9.54 1.01 0.29
C GLY A 34 9.75 0.43 -1.11
N THR A 35 8.80 0.62 -2.03
CA THR A 35 8.85 0.03 -3.38
C THR A 35 9.26 1.03 -4.48
N GLY A 36 9.05 2.33 -4.25
CA GLY A 36 9.15 3.37 -5.26
C GLY A 36 8.02 3.33 -6.31
N ILE A 37 6.95 2.56 -6.05
CA ILE A 37 5.76 2.54 -6.89
C ILE A 37 4.95 3.81 -6.64
N ARG A 38 4.61 4.52 -7.72
CA ARG A 38 3.88 5.79 -7.60
C ARG A 38 2.38 5.61 -7.39
N ARG A 39 1.80 4.56 -7.99
CA ARG A 39 0.37 4.25 -7.99
C ARG A 39 0.10 3.05 -7.10
N ALA A 40 -0.36 3.30 -5.89
CA ALA A 40 -0.86 2.29 -4.97
C ALA A 40 -2.10 2.86 -4.26
N GLY A 41 -3.07 2.01 -3.95
CA GLY A 41 -4.28 2.35 -3.22
C GLY A 41 -4.59 1.24 -2.21
N HIS A 42 -5.66 1.35 -1.45
CA HIS A 42 -6.14 0.23 -0.65
C HIS A 42 -7.63 0.04 -0.88
N THR A 43 -8.13 -1.17 -0.62
CA THR A 43 -9.57 -1.45 -0.56
C THR A 43 -9.98 -1.80 0.86
N GLY A 44 -11.15 -1.29 1.26
CA GLY A 44 -11.64 -1.37 2.64
C GLY A 44 -10.83 -0.48 3.58
N THR A 45 -11.36 0.67 3.97
CA THR A 45 -10.70 1.53 4.95
C THR A 45 -10.83 0.91 6.34
N LEU A 46 -9.69 0.69 6.99
CA LEU A 46 -9.61 0.37 8.41
C LEU A 46 -9.25 1.64 9.20
N ASP A 47 -10.00 1.89 10.27
CA ASP A 47 -9.71 2.97 11.21
C ASP A 47 -8.33 2.80 11.88
N PRO A 48 -7.72 3.89 12.39
CA PRO A 48 -6.46 3.81 13.14
C PRO A 48 -6.48 2.82 14.29
N ARG A 49 -7.65 2.63 14.93
CA ARG A 49 -7.83 1.72 16.06
C ARG A 49 -8.06 0.26 15.65
N ALA A 50 -8.34 -0.01 14.37
CA ALA A 50 -8.52 -1.35 13.85
C ALA A 50 -7.17 -1.97 13.46
N SER A 51 -7.05 -3.29 13.57
CA SER A 51 -5.98 -4.09 12.97
C SER A 51 -6.57 -5.17 12.08
N GLY A 52 -5.72 -5.83 11.30
CA GLY A 52 -6.10 -6.95 10.45
C GLY A 52 -5.86 -6.68 8.98
N VAL A 53 -6.48 -7.52 8.15
CA VAL A 53 -6.18 -7.59 6.71
C VAL A 53 -6.59 -6.29 5.99
N LEU A 54 -5.60 -5.61 5.42
CA LEU A 54 -5.73 -4.50 4.49
C LEU A 54 -5.15 -4.93 3.13
N VAL A 55 -5.93 -4.76 2.07
CA VAL A 55 -5.52 -5.11 0.71
C VAL A 55 -5.08 -3.84 0.01
N VAL A 56 -3.80 -3.80 -0.41
CA VAL A 56 -3.13 -2.66 -1.08
C VAL A 56 -2.79 -3.02 -2.53
#